data_AF-A0A376LQH8-F1
#
_entry.id   AF-A0A376LQH8-F1
#
_cell.length_a   1.000
_cell.length_b   1.000
_cell.length_c   1.000
_cell.angle_alpha   90.00
_cell.angle_beta   90.00
_cell.angle_gamma   90.00
#
_symmetry.space_group_name_H-M   'P 1'
#
loop_
_entity.id
_entity.type
_entity.pdbx_description
1 polymer ?
#
loop_
_entity_poly.entity_id
_entity_poly.type
_entity_poly.pdbx_seq_one_letter_code
_entity_poly.pdbx_strand_id
1 'polypeptide(L)'
;MIRDDFDPARIATVYRNYASAISVLTDEKYFQGSFDFLPIVSQIAPQPILCKDFIIDPYQIYLARYYQADACLLMLSVLDDEQYRQLAAVAHSLEMGVLTEVSNEEELGARHCIGGKGRWHQQPRSARFVD
;
A
#
# COMPACT_ATOMS: atom_id res chain seq x y z
N MET A 1 -0.41 19.62 7.75
CA MET A 1 0.37 18.81 8.70
C MET A 1 -0.60 18.32 9.77
N ILE A 2 -0.73 17.00 9.97
CA ILE A 2 -1.67 16.44 10.97
C ILE A 2 -0.98 16.23 12.33
N ARG A 3 0.36 16.06 12.35
CA ARG A 3 1.14 15.83 13.58
C ARG A 3 2.51 16.50 13.48
N ASP A 4 2.83 17.36 14.45
CA ASP A 4 4.09 18.13 14.47
C ASP A 4 5.28 17.32 14.97
N ASP A 5 5.03 16.30 15.81
CA ASP A 5 6.02 15.33 16.31
C ASP A 5 5.86 14.00 15.59
N PHE A 6 6.32 13.95 14.32
CA PHE A 6 6.26 12.76 13.48
C PHE A 6 7.55 11.94 13.61
N ASP A 7 7.45 10.82 14.33
CA ASP A 7 8.51 9.82 14.45
C ASP A 7 7.96 8.46 13.99
N PRO A 8 8.34 7.98 12.79
CA PRO A 8 7.83 6.72 12.24
C PRO A 8 8.23 5.52 13.11
N ALA A 9 9.38 5.54 13.78
CA ALA A 9 9.83 4.45 14.63
C ALA A 9 8.96 4.34 15.89
N ARG A 10 8.65 5.48 16.52
CA ARG A 10 7.77 5.53 17.69
C ARG A 10 6.35 5.10 17.35
N ILE A 11 5.83 5.52 16.20
CA ILE A 11 4.49 5.12 15.72
C ILE A 11 4.44 3.62 15.45
N ALA A 12 5.42 3.08 14.72
CA ALA A 12 5.51 1.65 14.42
C ALA A 12 5.56 0.79 15.69
N THR A 13 6.28 1.24 16.71
CA THR A 13 6.39 0.54 18.01
C THR A 13 5.04 0.43 18.73
N VAL A 14 4.16 1.40 18.56
CA VAL A 14 2.80 1.33 19.12
C VAL A 14 1.93 0.42 18.25
N TYR A 15 1.92 0.65 16.94
CA TYR A 15 1.01 -0.01 16.00
C TYR A 15 1.28 -1.50 15.84
N ARG A 16 2.53 -1.97 15.99
CA ARG A 16 2.88 -3.40 15.91
C ARG A 16 2.12 -4.29 16.90
N ASN A 17 1.49 -3.73 17.93
CA ASN A 17 0.71 -4.51 18.91
C ASN A 17 -0.77 -4.67 18.53
N TYR A 18 -1.25 -3.90 17.53
CA TYR A 18 -2.68 -3.78 17.22
C TYR A 18 -3.01 -3.96 15.73
N ALA A 19 -2.06 -3.62 14.86
CA ALA A 19 -2.25 -3.61 13.42
C ALA A 19 -2.15 -5.01 12.82
N SER A 20 -2.96 -5.28 11.80
CA SER A 20 -2.77 -6.44 10.91
C SER A 20 -1.80 -6.13 9.77
N ALA A 21 -1.74 -4.86 9.36
CA ALA A 21 -0.81 -4.30 8.39
C ALA A 21 -0.61 -2.82 8.73
N ILE A 22 0.57 -2.27 8.41
CA ILE A 22 0.87 -0.86 8.65
C ILE A 22 0.97 -0.15 7.31
N SER A 23 0.26 0.96 7.18
CA SER A 23 0.30 1.84 6.02
C SER A 23 1.35 2.92 6.26
N VAL A 24 2.19 3.21 5.27
CA VAL A 24 3.20 4.25 5.34
C VAL A 24 3.03 5.18 4.15
N LEU A 25 2.77 6.45 4.44
CA LEU A 25 2.70 7.51 3.43
C LEU A 25 4.10 7.85 2.93
N THR A 26 4.31 7.76 1.61
CA THR A 26 5.61 8.03 0.97
C THR A 26 5.61 9.26 0.07
N ASP A 27 4.44 9.85 -0.20
CA ASP A 27 4.33 11.09 -0.98
C ASP A 27 4.86 12.30 -0.19
N GLU A 28 5.95 12.88 -0.67
CA GLU A 28 6.60 14.06 -0.06
C GLU A 28 5.77 15.34 -0.23
N LYS A 29 5.14 15.51 -1.40
CA LYS A 29 4.61 16.81 -1.84
C LYS A 29 3.33 17.22 -1.11
N TYR A 30 2.44 16.28 -0.84
CA TYR A 30 1.14 16.53 -0.22
C TYR A 30 1.11 16.06 1.23
N PHE A 31 1.86 15.00 1.56
CA PHE A 31 1.81 14.37 2.88
C PHE A 31 3.10 14.49 3.70
N GLN A 32 4.18 15.06 3.15
CA GLN A 32 5.50 15.08 3.80
C GLN A 32 5.99 13.67 4.18
N GLY A 33 5.57 12.67 3.39
CA GLY A 33 6.01 11.29 3.49
C GLY A 33 7.42 11.10 2.94
N SER A 34 7.97 9.90 3.07
CA SER A 34 9.22 9.51 2.43
C SER A 34 9.31 8.00 2.30
N PHE A 35 9.88 7.51 1.19
CA PHE A 35 10.22 6.09 1.03
C PHE A 35 11.18 5.60 2.12
N ASP A 36 12.01 6.47 2.70
CA ASP A 36 12.93 6.11 3.78
C ASP A 36 12.21 5.70 5.08
N PHE A 37 10.90 6.00 5.21
CA PHE A 37 10.11 5.56 6.36
C PHE A 37 9.72 4.08 6.29
N LEU A 38 9.59 3.51 5.09
CA LEU A 38 9.24 2.10 4.91
C LEU A 38 10.21 1.14 5.62
N PRO A 39 11.55 1.22 5.43
CA PRO A 39 12.48 0.31 6.10
C PRO A 39 12.52 0.53 7.62
N ILE A 40 12.33 1.77 8.10
CA ILE A 40 12.27 2.06 9.54
C ILE A 40 11.10 1.30 10.18
N VAL A 41 9.91 1.38 9.57
CA VAL A 41 8.71 0.69 10.06
C VAL A 41 8.87 -0.82 9.92
N SER A 42 9.37 -1.31 8.78
CA SER A 42 9.60 -2.74 8.51
C SER A 42 10.54 -3.40 9.52
N GLN A 43 11.59 -2.70 9.95
CA GLN A 43 12.53 -3.20 10.96
C GLN A 43 11.90 -3.33 12.37
N ILE A 44 10.83 -2.58 12.65
CA ILE A 44 10.21 -2.52 13.98
C ILE A 44 8.95 -3.37 14.06
N ALA A 45 8.15 -3.40 13.00
CA ALA A 45 6.86 -4.08 12.96
C ALA A 45 6.94 -5.34 12.09
N PRO A 46 6.63 -6.53 12.61
CA PRO A 46 6.62 -7.76 11.81
C PRO A 46 5.44 -7.86 10.84
N GLN A 47 4.49 -6.91 10.91
CA GLN A 47 3.34 -6.86 10.02
C GLN A 47 3.74 -6.47 8.59
N PRO A 48 2.95 -6.90 7.58
CA PRO A 48 3.11 -6.41 6.23
C PRO A 48 3.02 -4.88 6.14
N ILE A 49 3.93 -4.29 5.37
CA ILE A 49 4.01 -2.84 5.16
C ILE A 49 3.41 -2.46 3.81
N LEU A 50 2.39 -1.61 3.83
CA LEU A 50 1.77 -1.03 2.64
C LEU A 50 2.45 0.30 2.31
N CYS A 51 2.98 0.40 1.09
CA CYS A 51 3.40 1.67 0.49
C CYS A 51 2.16 2.44 0.03
N LYS A 52 1.81 3.49 0.76
CA LYS A 52 0.67 4.37 0.44
C LYS A 52 1.19 5.60 -0.32
N ASP A 53 1.10 5.50 -1.65
CA ASP A 53 1.50 6.55 -2.59
C ASP A 53 0.55 6.59 -3.80
N PHE A 54 0.62 7.65 -4.58
CA PHE A 54 -0.04 7.75 -5.89
C PHE A 54 0.84 7.08 -6.96
N ILE A 55 0.68 5.76 -7.10
CA ILE A 55 1.43 4.97 -8.07
C ILE A 55 0.83 5.12 -9.47
N ILE A 56 1.64 5.63 -10.40
CA ILE A 56 1.31 5.81 -11.82
C ILE A 56 2.35 5.19 -12.76
N ASP A 57 3.52 4.80 -12.24
CA ASP A 57 4.62 4.22 -13.01
C ASP A 57 5.16 2.94 -12.33
N PRO A 58 5.50 1.87 -13.09
CA PRO A 58 6.12 0.66 -12.55
C PRO A 58 7.37 0.91 -11.70
N TYR A 59 8.15 1.95 -12.01
CA TYR A 59 9.31 2.38 -11.23
C TYR A 59 8.97 2.57 -9.75
N GLN A 60 7.82 3.17 -9.44
CA GLN A 60 7.39 3.39 -8.05
C GLN A 60 7.16 2.08 -7.30
N ILE A 61 6.71 1.02 -7.99
CA ILE A 61 6.53 -0.31 -7.39
C ILE A 61 7.89 -0.95 -7.10
N TYR A 62 8.83 -0.88 -8.05
CA TYR A 62 10.20 -1.34 -7.81
C TYR A 62 10.86 -0.59 -6.65
N LEU A 63 10.65 0.74 -6.59
CA LEU A 63 11.16 1.58 -5.51
C LEU A 63 10.55 1.19 -4.17
N ALA A 64 9.23 1.03 -4.09
CA ALA A 64 8.54 0.57 -2.90
C ALA A 64 9.10 -0.78 -2.42
N ARG A 65 9.31 -1.73 -3.35
CA ARG A 65 9.86 -3.05 -3.00
C ARG A 65 11.31 -2.96 -2.52
N TYR A 66 12.13 -2.15 -3.18
CA TYR A 66 13.51 -1.88 -2.78
C TYR A 66 13.56 -1.36 -1.33
N TYR A 67 12.63 -0.47 -0.97
CA TYR A 67 12.43 0.07 0.37
C TYR A 67 11.66 -0.84 1.35
N GLN A 68 11.52 -2.14 1.04
CA GLN A 68 10.93 -3.16 1.93
C GLN A 68 9.40 -3.09 2.09
N ALA A 69 8.67 -2.49 1.14
CA ALA A 69 7.21 -2.62 1.12
C ALA A 69 6.79 -4.05 0.73
N ASP A 70 5.73 -4.55 1.37
CA ASP A 70 5.10 -5.84 1.08
C ASP A 70 3.84 -5.70 0.22
N ALA A 71 3.27 -4.50 0.18
CA ALA A 71 2.12 -4.17 -0.64
C ALA A 71 2.18 -2.73 -1.15
N CYS A 72 1.40 -2.43 -2.19
CA CYS A 72 1.26 -1.08 -2.72
C CYS A 72 -0.21 -0.72 -2.99
N LEU A 73 -0.50 0.58 -2.94
CA LEU A 73 -1.81 1.14 -3.27
C LEU A 73 -1.93 1.38 -4.79
N LEU A 74 -3.01 0.91 -5.41
CA LEU A 74 -3.39 1.26 -6.78
C LEU A 74 -4.81 1.85 -6.78
N MET A 75 -4.98 3.04 -7.35
CA MET A 75 -6.23 3.80 -7.28
C MET A 75 -6.93 3.81 -8.65
N LEU A 76 -8.17 3.34 -8.72
CA LEU A 76 -8.93 3.31 -9.99
C LEU A 76 -9.38 4.71 -10.46
N SER A 77 -9.42 5.68 -9.55
CA SER A 77 -9.68 7.09 -9.89
C SER A 77 -8.48 7.78 -10.57
N VAL A 78 -7.31 7.15 -10.55
CA VAL A 78 -6.05 7.67 -11.13
C VAL A 78 -5.60 6.87 -12.35
N LEU A 79 -5.87 5.57 -12.36
CA LEU A 79 -5.39 4.63 -13.36
C LEU A 79 -6.50 4.17 -14.28
N ASP A 80 -6.22 4.06 -15.57
CA ASP A 80 -7.09 3.30 -16.48
C ASP A 80 -6.91 1.78 -16.30
N ASP A 81 -7.81 1.00 -16.91
CA ASP A 81 -7.83 -0.47 -16.80
C ASP A 81 -6.54 -1.15 -17.29
N GLU A 82 -5.87 -0.57 -18.28
CA GLU A 82 -4.62 -1.12 -18.83
C GLU A 82 -3.46 -0.84 -17.89
N GLN A 83 -3.33 0.41 -17.44
CA GLN A 83 -2.34 0.82 -16.45
C GLN A 83 -2.48 0.02 -15.16
N TYR A 84 -3.70 -0.12 -14.64
CA TYR A 84 -3.98 -0.92 -13.44
C TYR A 84 -3.52 -2.37 -13.62
N ARG A 85 -3.85 -3.02 -14.75
CA ARG A 85 -3.44 -4.39 -15.03
C ARG A 85 -1.92 -4.54 -15.13
N GLN A 86 -1.25 -3.60 -15.79
CA GLN A 86 0.21 -3.60 -15.91
C GLN A 86 0.89 -3.43 -14.54
N LEU A 87 0.46 -2.43 -13.77
CA LEU A 87 1.02 -2.14 -12.45
C LEU A 87 0.74 -3.27 -11.46
N ALA A 88 -0.47 -3.83 -11.44
CA ALA A 88 -0.79 -4.98 -10.60
C ALA A 88 0.04 -6.22 -10.98
N ALA A 89 0.31 -6.44 -12.27
CA ALA A 89 1.17 -7.54 -12.72
C ALA A 89 2.62 -7.35 -12.25
N VAL A 90 3.15 -6.13 -12.26
CA VAL A 90 4.48 -5.82 -11.72
C VAL A 90 4.53 -6.03 -10.21
N ALA A 91 3.53 -5.57 -9.46
CA ALA A 91 3.47 -5.83 -8.01
C ALA A 91 3.45 -7.33 -7.70
N HIS A 92 2.61 -8.10 -8.40
CA HIS A 92 2.52 -9.55 -8.21
C HIS A 92 3.81 -10.29 -8.62
N SER A 93 4.54 -9.83 -9.65
CA SER A 93 5.82 -10.44 -10.03
C SER A 93 6.92 -10.24 -9.00
N LEU A 94 6.77 -9.25 -8.12
CA LEU A 94 7.63 -8.97 -6.97
C LEU A 94 7.12 -9.57 -5.65
N GLU A 95 6.11 -10.44 -5.73
CA GLU A 95 5.41 -11.05 -4.59
C GLU A 95 4.76 -10.02 -3.65
N MET A 96 4.44 -8.82 -4.16
CA MET A 96 3.75 -7.78 -3.40
C MET A 96 2.23 -7.94 -3.46
N GLY A 97 1.56 -7.57 -2.38
CA GLY A 97 0.12 -7.36 -2.36
C GLY A 97 -0.30 -6.07 -3.08
N VAL A 98 -1.51 -6.06 -3.61
CA VAL A 98 -2.13 -4.86 -4.20
C VAL A 98 -3.37 -4.50 -3.38
N LEU A 99 -3.39 -3.30 -2.82
CA LEU A 99 -4.60 -2.69 -2.28
C LEU A 99 -5.23 -1.81 -3.36
N THR A 100 -6.39 -2.22 -3.86
CA THR A 100 -7.16 -1.43 -4.85
C THR A 100 -8.06 -0.44 -4.12
N GLU A 101 -7.86 0.85 -4.34
CA GLU A 101 -8.77 1.90 -3.88
C GLU A 101 -9.80 2.23 -4.95
N VAL A 102 -11.07 2.31 -4.52
CA VAL A 102 -12.21 2.67 -5.34
C VAL A 102 -12.96 3.82 -4.64
N SER A 103 -13.29 4.87 -5.39
CA SER A 103 -13.90 6.10 -4.88
C SER A 103 -15.40 6.22 -5.22
N ASN A 104 -15.93 5.36 -6.10
CA ASN A 104 -17.34 5.34 -6.48
C ASN A 104 -17.84 3.93 -6.85
N GLU A 105 -19.16 3.76 -6.99
CA GLU A 105 -19.79 2.46 -7.31
C GLU A 105 -19.50 2.00 -8.75
N GLU A 106 -19.26 2.93 -9.69
CA GLU A 106 -18.94 2.60 -11.08
C GLU A 106 -17.57 1.92 -11.21
N GLU A 107 -16.56 2.41 -10.47
CA GLU A 107 -15.22 1.80 -10.35
C GLU A 107 -15.29 0.39 -9.72
N LEU A 108 -16.25 0.16 -8.82
CA LEU A 108 -16.50 -1.14 -8.20
C LEU A 108 -17.02 -2.17 -9.22
N GLY A 109 -17.81 -1.72 -10.19
CA GLY A 109 -18.34 -2.53 -11.29
C GLY A 109 -17.26 -2.99 -12.29
N ALA A 110 -16.34 -2.11 -12.66
CA ALA A 110 -15.22 -2.43 -13.56
C ALA A 110 -14.38 -3.61 -13.05
N ARG A 111 -14.21 -3.70 -11.72
CA ARG A 111 -13.43 -4.75 -11.06
C ARG A 111 -14.05 -6.15 -11.12
N HIS A 112 -15.37 -6.27 -11.27
CA HIS A 112 -15.99 -7.60 -11.42
C HIS A 112 -15.65 -8.24 -12.77
N CYS A 113 -15.33 -7.43 -13.77
CA CYS A 113 -14.90 -7.88 -15.10
C CYS A 113 -13.40 -8.21 -15.15
N ILE A 114 -12.58 -7.58 -14.32
CA ILE A 114 -11.12 -7.73 -14.29
C ILE A 114 -10.74 -8.74 -13.19
N GLY A 115 -10.87 -10.02 -13.49
CA GLY A 115 -10.63 -11.13 -12.57
C GLY A 115 -9.21 -11.19 -12.00
N GLY A 116 -8.99 -10.52 -10.86
CA GLY A 116 -7.80 -10.67 -10.03
C GLY A 116 -8.07 -11.58 -8.83
N LYS A 117 -7.85 -12.89 -8.97
CA LYS A 117 -7.73 -13.81 -7.81
C LYS A 117 -6.41 -13.54 -7.09
N GLY A 118 -6.35 -12.45 -6.32
CA GLY A 118 -5.37 -12.29 -5.25
C GLY A 118 -5.70 -13.30 -4.16
N ARG A 119 -4.93 -14.40 -4.11
CA ARG A 119 -5.18 -15.56 -3.26
C ARG A 119 -4.84 -15.26 -1.80
N TRP A 120 -5.64 -14.42 -1.14
CA TRP A 120 -5.70 -14.35 0.32
C TRP A 120 -6.50 -15.56 0.84
N HIS A 121 -5.90 -16.76 0.80
CA HIS A 121 -6.54 -17.91 1.43
C HIS A 121 -6.44 -17.77 2.96
N GLN A 122 -7.58 -17.42 3.54
CA GLN A 122 -8.04 -17.73 4.90
C GLN A 122 -7.21 -17.16 6.07
N GLN A 123 -7.50 -15.91 6.45
CA GLN A 123 -7.67 -15.58 7.87
C GLN A 123 -8.94 -14.72 8.05
N PRO A 124 -9.78 -15.00 9.06
CA PRO A 124 -11.00 -14.24 9.30
C PRO A 124 -10.72 -12.94 10.06
N ARG A 125 -11.48 -11.89 9.70
CA ARG A 125 -11.68 -10.58 10.36
C ARG A 125 -10.73 -9.45 9.93
N SER A 126 -11.27 -8.59 9.05
CA SER A 126 -10.94 -7.16 8.86
C SER A 126 -9.46 -6.79 8.95
N ALA A 127 -8.77 -6.74 7.80
CA ALA A 127 -7.51 -6.00 7.71
C ALA A 127 -7.80 -4.53 8.06
N ARG A 128 -7.48 -4.12 9.29
CA ARG A 128 -7.49 -2.71 9.68
C ARG A 128 -6.09 -2.18 9.38
N PHE A 129 -5.99 -1.44 8.28
CA PHE A 129 -4.86 -0.55 8.08
C PHE A 129 -5.00 0.59 9.08
N VAL A 130 -3.90 0.90 9.77
CA VAL A 130 -3.76 2.09 10.60
C VAL A 130 -2.78 3.01 9.87
N ASP A 131 -3.24 4.23 9.60
CA ASP A 131 -2.43 5.33 9.06
C ASP A 131 -1.76 6.12 10.21
#